data_AF-A0A6A6D4S9-F1
#
_entry.id   AF-A0A6A6D4S9-F1
#
_cell.length_a   1.000
_cell.length_b   1.000
_cell.length_c   1.000
_cell.angle_alpha   90.00
_cell.angle_beta   90.00
_cell.angle_gamma   90.00
#
_symmetry.space_group_name_H-M   'P 1'
#
loop_
_entity.id
_entity.type
_entity.pdbx_description
1 polymer ?
#
loop_
_entity_poly.entity_id
_entity_poly.type
_entity_poly.pdbx_seq_one_letter_code
_entity_poly.pdbx_strand_id
1 'polypeptide(L)'
;MERHASLKETTEQKGTELKSACKKTVTIKLPDLFTSVTAPPARLNLFWKSDVPREADEWAKSVMKLDDKAFARHRKAQLPLLAAGFVPEADADGYRMVCDFMEWVFYFDDLFDEGTLREDPTAARNELEAHLAIHNDVHPEISAEEHPVRHMYQALWKKIQAVSSPGIG
;
A
#
# COMPACT_ATOMS: atom_id res chain seq x y z
N MET A 1 35.90 -22.15 -49.67
CA MET A 1 34.61 -21.56 -49.23
C MET A 1 34.35 -21.95 -47.77
N GLU A 2 35.33 -21.79 -46.86
CA GLU A 2 35.31 -22.44 -45.53
C GLU A 2 35.59 -21.48 -44.35
N ARG A 3 35.82 -20.19 -44.57
CA ARG A 3 36.08 -19.22 -43.48
C ARG A 3 34.82 -18.61 -42.84
N HIS A 4 33.63 -18.93 -43.34
CA HIS A 4 32.37 -18.34 -42.84
C HIS A 4 31.60 -19.22 -41.84
N ALA A 5 31.97 -20.49 -41.67
CA ALA A 5 31.30 -21.37 -40.70
C ALA A 5 31.86 -21.19 -39.27
N SER A 6 33.18 -20.97 -39.14
CA SER A 6 33.85 -20.93 -37.83
C SER A 6 33.51 -19.70 -36.97
N LEU A 7 33.15 -18.55 -37.57
CA LEU A 7 32.74 -17.37 -36.79
C LEU A 7 31.30 -17.43 -36.24
N LYS A 8 30.43 -18.24 -36.84
CA LYS A 8 29.03 -18.35 -36.38
C LYS A 8 28.92 -19.20 -35.12
N GLU A 9 29.64 -20.32 -35.05
CA GLU A 9 29.66 -21.17 -33.86
C GLU A 9 30.26 -20.47 -32.62
N THR A 10 31.29 -19.63 -32.79
CA THR A 10 31.88 -18.89 -31.65
C THR A 10 30.97 -17.78 -31.13
N THR A 11 30.04 -17.28 -31.94
CA THR A 11 29.14 -16.17 -31.57
C THR A 11 27.85 -16.70 -30.92
N GLU A 12 27.34 -17.85 -31.37
CA GLU A 12 26.17 -18.51 -30.74
C GLU A 12 26.51 -19.17 -29.39
N GLN A 13 27.72 -19.71 -29.22
CA GLN A 13 28.15 -20.23 -27.92
C GLN A 13 28.31 -19.12 -26.88
N LYS A 14 28.84 -17.94 -27.27
CA LYS A 14 28.91 -16.76 -26.38
C LYS A 14 27.54 -16.15 -26.06
N GLY A 15 26.58 -16.22 -26.98
CA GLY A 15 25.22 -15.71 -26.78
C GLY A 15 24.37 -16.54 -25.81
N THR A 16 24.71 -17.82 -25.67
CA THR A 16 23.96 -18.78 -24.82
C THR A 16 24.49 -18.82 -23.39
N GLU A 17 25.77 -18.51 -23.17
CA GLU A 17 26.40 -18.50 -21.83
C GLU A 17 26.12 -17.23 -20.99
N LEU A 18 25.55 -16.16 -21.58
CA LEU A 18 25.28 -14.90 -20.88
C LEU A 18 23.89 -14.79 -20.23
N LYS A 19 23.03 -15.81 -20.32
CA LYS A 19 21.64 -15.76 -19.79
C LYS A 19 21.30 -16.84 -18.77
N SER A 20 22.27 -17.25 -17.95
CA SER A 20 21.97 -17.92 -16.68
C SER A 20 22.87 -17.41 -15.57
N ALA A 21 22.84 -16.08 -15.35
CA ALA A 21 23.25 -15.55 -14.07
C ALA A 21 22.21 -16.01 -13.04
N CYS A 22 22.45 -17.17 -12.45
CA CYS A 22 21.71 -17.67 -11.30
C CYS A 22 21.65 -16.53 -10.27
N LYS A 23 20.45 -15.94 -10.07
CA LYS A 23 20.24 -14.93 -9.03
C LYS A 23 20.67 -15.56 -7.71
N LYS A 24 21.82 -15.12 -7.18
CA LYS A 24 22.32 -15.60 -5.89
C LYS A 24 21.25 -15.27 -4.85
N THR A 25 20.57 -16.31 -4.36
CA THR A 25 19.56 -16.18 -3.31
C THR A 25 20.29 -16.22 -1.98
N VAL A 26 20.16 -15.17 -1.19
CA VAL A 26 20.69 -15.11 0.18
C VAL A 26 19.53 -15.31 1.13
N THR A 27 19.55 -16.40 1.89
CA THR A 27 18.55 -16.66 2.93
C THR A 27 19.03 -16.06 4.24
N ILE A 28 18.28 -15.10 4.77
CA ILE A 28 18.54 -14.49 6.09
C ILE A 28 17.54 -15.09 7.08
N LYS A 29 18.03 -15.70 8.16
CA LYS A 29 17.19 -16.13 9.27
C LYS A 29 17.07 -14.97 10.26
N LEU A 30 15.89 -14.38 10.35
CA LEU A 30 15.61 -13.37 11.37
C LEU A 30 15.57 -14.06 12.76
N PRO A 31 16.22 -13.47 13.79
CA PRO A 31 16.04 -13.92 15.16
C PRO A 31 14.65 -13.54 15.67
N ASP A 32 14.23 -14.12 16.80
CA ASP A 32 13.06 -13.65 17.51
C ASP A 32 13.28 -12.18 17.89
N LEU A 33 12.37 -11.30 17.45
CA LEU A 33 12.45 -9.88 17.76
C LEU A 33 12.16 -9.70 19.24
N PHE A 34 13.07 -9.01 19.95
CA PHE A 34 12.92 -8.78 21.37
C PHE A 34 11.69 -7.90 21.65
N THR A 35 10.76 -8.46 22.41
CA THR A 35 9.73 -7.71 23.12
C THR A 35 10.11 -7.75 24.60
N SER A 36 10.01 -6.63 25.31
CA SER A 36 10.38 -6.58 26.73
C SER A 36 9.71 -7.71 27.51
N VAL A 37 10.40 -8.32 28.49
CA VAL A 37 9.79 -9.33 29.38
C VAL A 37 8.62 -8.78 30.20
N THR A 38 8.53 -7.44 30.31
CA THR A 38 7.43 -6.71 30.94
C THR A 38 6.42 -6.16 29.93
N ALA A 39 6.59 -6.45 28.63
CA ALA A 39 5.68 -5.97 27.61
C ALA A 39 4.31 -6.62 27.81
N PRO A 40 3.23 -5.83 27.86
CA PRO A 40 1.89 -6.40 27.82
C PRO A 40 1.68 -7.14 26.49
N PRO A 41 0.83 -8.18 26.45
CA PRO A 41 0.44 -8.80 25.19
C PRO A 41 -0.11 -7.76 24.21
N ALA A 42 0.15 -7.98 22.92
CA ALA A 42 -0.46 -7.16 21.88
C ALA A 42 -1.99 -7.18 22.06
N ARG A 43 -2.57 -6.00 22.15
CA ARG A 43 -4.02 -5.82 22.24
C ARG A 43 -4.54 -5.51 20.85
N LEU A 44 -5.64 -6.15 20.50
CA LEU A 44 -6.34 -5.92 19.24
C LEU A 44 -7.71 -5.33 19.53
N ASN A 45 -8.17 -4.47 18.63
CA ASN A 45 -9.52 -3.93 18.68
C ASN A 45 -10.58 -5.05 18.73
N LEU A 46 -11.63 -4.87 19.54
CA LEU A 46 -12.72 -5.82 19.70
C LEU A 46 -13.42 -6.16 18.37
N PHE A 47 -13.51 -5.18 17.46
CA PHE A 47 -14.21 -5.27 16.19
C PHE A 47 -13.36 -5.91 15.08
N TRP A 48 -12.11 -6.34 15.32
CA TRP A 48 -11.27 -6.95 14.28
C TRP A 48 -11.85 -8.26 13.72
N LYS A 49 -12.70 -8.97 14.47
CA LYS A 49 -13.38 -10.18 13.98
C LYS A 49 -14.83 -9.92 13.55
N SER A 50 -15.23 -8.65 13.43
CA SER A 50 -16.54 -8.24 12.95
C SER A 50 -16.55 -8.05 11.42
N ASP A 51 -17.59 -7.41 10.89
CA ASP A 51 -17.68 -7.03 9.49
C ASP A 51 -16.79 -5.83 9.09
N VAL A 52 -16.33 -5.02 10.06
CA VAL A 52 -15.54 -3.80 9.79
C VAL A 52 -14.32 -4.04 8.86
N PRO A 53 -13.47 -5.06 9.10
CA PRO A 53 -12.39 -5.42 8.18
C PRO A 53 -12.84 -5.73 6.75
N ARG A 54 -13.92 -6.53 6.63
CA ARG A 54 -14.43 -6.98 5.34
C ARG A 54 -14.95 -5.78 4.54
N GLU A 55 -15.65 -4.88 5.20
CA GLU A 55 -16.18 -3.69 4.55
C GLU A 55 -15.08 -2.69 4.14
N ALA A 56 -13.99 -2.61 4.90
CA ALA A 56 -12.82 -1.81 4.51
C ALA A 56 -12.12 -2.40 3.28
N ASP A 57 -11.85 -3.72 3.28
CA ASP A 57 -11.30 -4.46 2.14
C ASP A 57 -12.19 -4.28 0.89
N GLU A 58 -13.50 -4.48 1.01
CA GLU A 58 -14.46 -4.37 -0.10
C GLU A 58 -14.58 -2.95 -0.64
N TRP A 59 -14.49 -1.94 0.24
CA TRP A 59 -14.44 -0.55 -0.18
C TRP A 59 -13.18 -0.26 -0.99
N ALA A 60 -12.01 -0.70 -0.53
CA ALA A 60 -10.75 -0.58 -1.26
C ALA A 60 -10.81 -1.30 -2.62
N LYS A 61 -11.38 -2.51 -2.66
CA LYS A 61 -11.64 -3.25 -3.93
C LYS A 61 -12.44 -2.41 -4.92
N SER A 62 -13.50 -1.77 -4.44
CA SER A 62 -14.39 -0.97 -5.27
C SER A 62 -13.69 0.28 -5.81
N VAL A 63 -12.99 1.03 -4.95
CA VAL A 63 -12.34 2.29 -5.35
C VAL A 63 -11.15 2.03 -6.28
N MET A 64 -10.33 1.03 -5.96
CA MET A 64 -9.15 0.66 -6.75
C MET A 64 -9.46 -0.27 -7.92
N LYS A 65 -10.73 -0.65 -8.09
CA LYS A 65 -11.23 -1.54 -9.16
C LYS A 65 -10.45 -2.85 -9.28
N LEU A 66 -10.15 -3.46 -8.13
CA LEU A 66 -9.36 -4.69 -8.12
C LEU A 66 -10.17 -5.86 -8.68
N ASP A 67 -9.56 -6.62 -9.59
CA ASP A 67 -10.09 -7.92 -9.97
C ASP A 67 -10.01 -8.92 -8.79
N ASP A 68 -10.67 -10.07 -8.91
CA ASP A 68 -10.73 -11.05 -7.82
C ASP A 68 -9.34 -11.59 -7.42
N LYS A 69 -8.39 -11.65 -8.35
CA LYS A 69 -7.03 -12.14 -8.09
C LYS A 69 -6.22 -11.10 -7.33
N ALA A 70 -6.29 -9.83 -7.75
CA ALA A 70 -5.67 -8.70 -7.07
C ALA A 70 -6.28 -8.50 -5.68
N PHE A 71 -7.61 -8.62 -5.55
CA PHE A 71 -8.29 -8.56 -4.26
C PHE A 71 -7.90 -9.71 -3.33
N ALA A 72 -7.79 -10.93 -3.84
CA ALA A 72 -7.30 -12.06 -3.04
C ALA A 72 -5.84 -11.88 -2.59
N ARG A 73 -5.01 -11.18 -3.37
CA ARG A 73 -3.64 -10.81 -2.97
C ARG A 73 -3.67 -9.71 -1.91
N HIS A 74 -4.46 -8.66 -2.12
CA HIS A 74 -4.67 -7.54 -1.20
C HIS A 74 -4.96 -8.02 0.22
N ARG A 75 -5.95 -8.89 0.37
CA ARG A 75 -6.38 -9.41 1.67
C ARG A 75 -5.32 -10.20 2.44
N LYS A 76 -4.24 -10.64 1.78
CA LYS A 76 -3.11 -11.31 2.46
C LYS A 76 -2.26 -10.35 3.28
N ALA A 77 -2.31 -9.05 2.99
CA ALA A 77 -1.61 -8.03 3.76
C ALA A 77 -2.23 -7.84 5.16
N GLN A 78 -3.51 -8.22 5.34
CA GLN A 78 -4.22 -8.13 6.63
C GLN A 78 -4.16 -6.71 7.23
N LEU A 79 -4.33 -5.67 6.42
CA LEU A 79 -4.29 -4.27 6.85
C LEU A 79 -5.25 -3.96 8.01
N PRO A 80 -6.49 -4.50 8.04
CA PRO A 80 -7.35 -4.33 9.20
C PRO A 80 -6.81 -4.96 10.50
N LEU A 81 -6.03 -6.04 10.44
CA LEU A 81 -5.38 -6.62 11.63
C LEU A 81 -4.30 -5.67 12.16
N LEU A 82 -3.53 -5.07 11.25
CA LEU A 82 -2.54 -4.06 11.60
C LEU A 82 -3.22 -2.85 12.26
N ALA A 83 -4.30 -2.33 11.66
CA ALA A 83 -5.12 -1.26 12.23
C ALA A 83 -5.63 -1.61 13.64
N ALA A 84 -6.03 -2.86 13.88
CA ALA A 84 -6.58 -3.29 15.16
C ALA A 84 -5.55 -3.19 16.30
N GLY A 85 -4.26 -3.35 15.99
CA GLY A 85 -3.17 -3.15 16.94
C GLY A 85 -2.88 -1.68 17.26
N PHE A 86 -3.17 -0.76 16.33
CA PHE A 86 -2.99 0.68 16.54
C PHE A 86 -4.06 1.30 17.43
N VAL A 87 -5.31 0.82 17.32
CA VAL A 87 -6.44 1.39 18.06
C VAL A 87 -7.22 0.33 18.84
N PRO A 88 -6.61 -0.33 19.85
CA PRO A 88 -7.26 -1.44 20.56
C PRO A 88 -8.54 -1.06 21.30
N GLU A 89 -8.74 0.21 21.65
CA GLU A 89 -9.89 0.71 22.40
C GLU A 89 -10.86 1.57 21.60
N ALA A 90 -10.60 1.80 20.31
CA ALA A 90 -11.54 2.54 19.47
C ALA A 90 -12.87 1.79 19.34
N ASP A 91 -13.95 2.54 19.19
CA ASP A 91 -15.23 1.99 18.76
C ASP A 91 -15.17 1.50 17.30
N ALA A 92 -16.29 0.98 16.80
CA ALA A 92 -16.34 0.41 15.45
C ALA A 92 -16.02 1.46 14.37
N ASP A 93 -16.49 2.69 14.54
CA ASP A 93 -16.28 3.78 13.58
C ASP A 93 -14.83 4.28 13.59
N GLY A 94 -14.26 4.46 14.79
CA GLY A 94 -12.84 4.78 14.97
C GLY A 94 -11.93 3.71 14.39
N TYR A 95 -12.23 2.43 14.64
CA TYR A 95 -11.50 1.32 14.04
C TYR A 95 -11.63 1.32 12.51
N ARG A 96 -12.84 1.52 11.98
CA ARG A 96 -13.08 1.60 10.53
C ARG A 96 -12.28 2.73 9.88
N MET A 97 -12.21 3.91 10.50
CA MET A 97 -11.39 5.02 9.99
C MET A 97 -9.91 4.64 9.89
N VAL A 98 -9.36 3.93 10.88
CA VAL A 98 -7.96 3.47 10.82
C VAL A 98 -7.76 2.35 9.80
N CYS A 99 -8.74 1.47 9.59
CA CYS A 99 -8.70 0.51 8.48
C CYS A 99 -8.63 1.24 7.13
N ASP A 100 -9.52 2.19 6.89
CA ASP A 100 -9.54 2.98 5.65
C ASP A 100 -8.24 3.79 5.47
N PHE A 101 -7.63 4.28 6.56
CA PHE A 101 -6.31 4.91 6.54
C PHE A 101 -5.20 3.93 6.15
N MET A 102 -5.19 2.72 6.70
CA MET A 102 -4.21 1.70 6.33
C MET A 102 -4.37 1.32 4.86
N GLU A 103 -5.59 1.15 4.39
CA GLU A 103 -5.87 0.93 2.97
C GLU A 103 -5.28 2.04 2.09
N TRP A 104 -5.59 3.30 2.40
CA TRP A 104 -5.06 4.44 1.65
C TRP A 104 -3.53 4.54 1.71
N VAL A 105 -2.92 4.41 2.89
CA VAL A 105 -1.48 4.71 3.05
C VAL A 105 -0.61 3.75 2.25
N PHE A 106 -1.00 2.48 2.13
CA PHE A 106 -0.26 1.52 1.31
C PHE A 106 -0.42 1.81 -0.18
N TYR A 107 -1.62 2.15 -0.67
CA TYR A 107 -1.79 2.58 -2.06
C TYR A 107 -1.07 3.89 -2.38
N PHE A 108 -1.01 4.79 -1.40
CA PHE A 108 -0.28 6.04 -1.53
C PHE A 108 1.23 5.78 -1.59
N ASP A 109 1.78 4.98 -0.68
CA ASP A 109 3.20 4.62 -0.65
C ASP A 109 3.63 3.88 -1.93
N ASP A 110 2.79 2.95 -2.42
CA ASP A 110 2.96 2.21 -3.67
C ASP A 110 3.21 3.13 -4.88
N LEU A 111 2.68 4.37 -4.88
CA LEU A 111 2.94 5.33 -5.95
C LEU A 111 4.42 5.77 -6.00
N PHE A 112 5.08 5.83 -4.85
CA PHE A 112 6.44 6.36 -4.66
C PHE A 112 7.51 5.29 -4.63
N ASP A 113 7.24 4.06 -4.21
CA ASP A 113 8.25 3.00 -4.09
C ASP A 113 8.27 2.02 -5.28
N GLU A 114 7.11 1.55 -5.71
CA GLU A 114 6.88 0.61 -6.83
C GLU A 114 6.30 1.31 -8.07
N GLY A 115 5.72 2.48 -7.87
CA GLY A 115 4.95 3.21 -8.86
C GLY A 115 5.76 4.17 -9.73
N THR A 116 5.03 4.90 -10.58
CA THR A 116 5.61 5.80 -11.58
C THR A 116 6.27 7.05 -10.97
N LEU A 117 5.99 7.37 -9.70
CA LEU A 117 6.54 8.56 -9.05
C LEU A 117 7.94 8.32 -8.46
N ARG A 118 8.36 7.06 -8.32
CA ARG A 118 9.65 6.66 -7.76
C ARG A 118 10.85 7.37 -8.38
N GLU A 119 10.84 7.50 -9.71
CA GLU A 119 11.95 8.07 -10.48
C GLU A 119 11.63 9.47 -11.03
N ASP A 120 10.46 10.04 -10.70
CA ASP A 120 10.04 11.38 -11.12
C ASP A 120 9.73 12.27 -9.91
N PRO A 121 10.74 12.98 -9.38
CA PRO A 121 10.57 13.90 -8.26
C PRO A 121 9.60 15.05 -8.52
N THR A 122 9.40 15.44 -9.79
CA THR A 122 8.49 16.54 -10.14
C THR A 122 7.05 16.06 -10.05
N ALA A 123 6.75 14.90 -10.66
CA ALA A 123 5.44 14.28 -10.53
C ALA A 123 5.13 13.92 -9.07
N ALA A 124 6.11 13.40 -8.33
CA ALA A 124 5.98 13.11 -6.90
C ALA A 124 5.60 14.37 -6.09
N ARG A 125 6.25 15.51 -6.36
CA ARG A 125 5.88 16.78 -5.72
C ARG A 125 4.45 17.19 -6.06
N ASN A 126 4.05 17.11 -7.33
CA ASN A 126 2.69 17.46 -7.74
C ASN A 126 1.64 16.57 -7.06
N GLU A 127 1.95 15.27 -6.86
CA GLU A 127 1.07 14.34 -6.15
C GLU A 127 0.89 14.72 -4.67
N LEU A 128 1.99 15.13 -4.01
CA LEU A 128 1.97 15.60 -2.64
C LEU A 128 1.18 16.91 -2.50
N GLU A 129 1.42 17.87 -3.39
CA GLU A 129 0.68 19.14 -3.40
C GLU A 129 -0.82 18.92 -3.62
N ALA A 130 -1.20 17.97 -4.49
CA ALA A 130 -2.60 17.60 -4.69
C ALA A 130 -3.22 16.96 -3.44
N HIS A 131 -2.48 16.12 -2.70
CA HIS A 131 -2.96 15.56 -1.43
C HIS A 131 -3.10 16.63 -0.34
N LEU A 132 -2.16 17.58 -0.24
CA LEU A 132 -2.25 18.69 0.71
C LEU A 132 -3.42 19.62 0.40
N ALA A 133 -3.75 19.83 -0.88
CA ALA A 133 -4.89 20.65 -1.28
C ALA A 133 -6.23 20.11 -0.76
N ILE A 134 -6.35 18.80 -0.51
CA ILE A 134 -7.57 18.15 0.00
C ILE A 134 -7.95 18.66 1.40
N HIS A 135 -6.99 19.17 2.17
CA HIS A 135 -7.25 19.72 3.50
C HIS A 135 -8.02 21.05 3.47
N ASN A 136 -8.17 21.67 2.30
CA ASN A 136 -8.99 22.87 2.15
C ASN A 136 -10.49 22.50 2.15
N ASP A 137 -11.29 23.15 2.99
CA ASP A 137 -12.72 22.90 3.16
C ASP A 137 -13.55 23.08 1.88
N VAL A 138 -13.05 23.83 0.90
CA VAL A 138 -13.71 24.04 -0.41
C VAL A 138 -13.11 23.18 -1.54
N HIS A 139 -12.29 22.18 -1.21
CA HIS A 139 -11.70 21.32 -2.23
C HIS A 139 -12.81 20.54 -2.98
N PRO A 140 -12.82 20.54 -4.32
CA PRO A 140 -13.84 19.85 -5.11
C PRO A 140 -13.79 18.33 -4.88
N GLU A 141 -14.90 17.64 -5.15
CA GLU A 141 -14.93 16.18 -5.07
C GLU A 141 -14.00 15.56 -6.11
N ILE A 142 -13.20 14.60 -5.65
CA ILE A 142 -12.24 13.88 -6.48
C ILE A 142 -12.91 12.63 -7.03
N SER A 143 -12.84 12.46 -8.35
CA SER A 143 -13.34 11.27 -9.02
C SER A 143 -12.52 10.03 -8.65
N ALA A 144 -13.19 8.98 -8.18
CA ALA A 144 -12.57 7.67 -7.97
C ALA A 144 -12.08 7.04 -9.30
N GLU A 145 -12.66 7.42 -10.43
CA GLU A 145 -12.26 6.93 -11.75
C GLU A 145 -10.88 7.46 -12.16
N GLU A 146 -10.65 8.75 -11.93
CA GLU A 146 -9.48 9.47 -12.42
C GLU A 146 -8.33 9.42 -11.41
N HIS A 147 -8.67 9.54 -10.12
CA HIS A 147 -7.71 9.66 -9.03
C HIS A 147 -8.13 8.84 -7.82
N PRO A 148 -8.14 7.49 -7.91
CA PRO A 148 -8.68 6.62 -6.87
C PRO A 148 -7.99 6.79 -5.52
N VAL A 149 -6.66 6.92 -5.48
CA VAL A 149 -5.89 7.11 -4.23
C VAL A 149 -6.25 8.43 -3.54
N ARG A 150 -6.33 9.52 -4.30
CA ARG A 150 -6.75 10.84 -3.77
C ARG A 150 -8.22 10.82 -3.32
N HIS A 151 -9.08 10.08 -4.03
CA HIS A 151 -10.48 9.88 -3.63
C HIS A 151 -10.58 9.15 -2.28
N MET A 152 -9.81 8.07 -2.08
CA MET A 152 -9.76 7.37 -0.78
C MET A 152 -9.36 8.34 0.34
N TYR A 153 -8.33 9.16 0.10
CA TYR A 153 -7.89 10.15 1.08
C TYR A 153 -8.97 11.18 1.39
N GLN A 154 -9.62 11.74 0.37
CA GLN A 154 -10.67 12.73 0.56
C GLN A 154 -11.86 12.16 1.33
N ALA A 155 -12.27 10.92 1.03
CA ALA A 155 -13.34 10.25 1.76
C ALA A 155 -12.97 10.05 3.23
N LEU A 156 -11.73 9.62 3.51
CA LEU A 156 -11.21 9.48 4.87
C LEU A 156 -11.12 10.83 5.59
N TRP A 157 -10.60 11.87 4.94
CA TRP A 157 -10.46 13.21 5.50
C TRP A 157 -11.81 13.78 5.93
N LYS A 158 -12.85 13.63 5.10
CA LYS A 158 -14.23 14.03 5.45
C LYS A 158 -14.73 13.33 6.73
N LYS A 159 -14.42 12.03 6.92
CA LYS A 159 -14.77 11.29 8.16
C LYS A 159 -14.02 11.84 9.36
N ILE A 160 -12.72 12.10 9.22
CA ILE A 160 -11.88 12.69 10.27
C ILE A 160 -12.42 14.06 10.68
N GLN A 161 -12.73 14.94 9.71
CA GLN A 161 -13.28 16.26 9.98
C GLN A 161 -14.61 16.19 10.76
N ALA A 162 -15.49 15.25 10.44
CA ALA A 162 -16.80 15.10 11.08
C ALA A 162 -16.70 14.76 12.59
N VAL A 163 -15.61 14.11 13.02
CA VAL A 163 -15.41 13.69 14.42
C VAL A 163 -14.36 14.54 15.15
N SER A 164 -13.65 15.41 14.44
CA SER A 164 -12.63 16.27 15.03
C SER A 164 -13.28 17.45 15.75
N SER A 165 -12.85 17.69 16.99
CA SER A 165 -13.14 18.97 17.65
C SER A 165 -12.48 20.11 16.86
N PRO A 166 -13.10 21.30 16.77
CA PRO A 166 -12.41 22.47 16.22
C PRO A 166 -11.08 22.62 16.95
N GLY A 167 -9.97 22.60 16.20
CA GLY A 167 -8.65 22.81 16.79
C GLY A 167 -8.66 24.12 17.56
N ILE A 168 -8.14 24.11 18.79
CA ILE A 168 -7.84 25.35 19.50
C ILE A 168 -6.73 26.02 18.67
N GLY A 169 -7.10 27.10 17.97
CA GLY A 169 -6.22 27.82 17.05
C GLY A 169 -5.01 28.46 17.71
#